data_AF-A0A7C3Q9W3-F1
#
_entry.id   AF-A0A7C3Q9W3-F1
#
_cell.length_a   1.000
_cell.length_b   1.000
_cell.length_c   1.000
_cell.angle_alpha   90.00
_cell.angle_beta   90.00
_cell.angle_gamma   90.00
#
_symmetry.space_group_name_H-M   'P 1'
#
loop_
_entity.id
_entity.type
_entity.pdbx_description
1 polymer ?
#
loop_
_entity_poly.entity_id
_entity_poly.type
_entity_poly.pdbx_seq_one_letter_code
_entity_poly.pdbx_strand_id
1 'polypeptide(L)'
;MPLICGYPTVTTNGQVTHVMVPIAEFEKMKGSAGAAPSASDIDDAVRTLNDPTESWQDADAVLANLLRDGLASVRKAHGLTQQELAQALDLSQPQVSRLEKSLDGATVRMLRRLATMFVGKTGP
;
A
#
# COMPACT_ATOMS: atom_id res chain seq x y z
N MET A 1 -19.32 28.83 20.19
CA MET A 1 -19.20 27.61 19.37
C MET A 1 -17.74 27.24 19.23
N PRO A 2 -17.35 25.98 19.41
CA PRO A 2 -15.98 25.56 19.13
C PRO A 2 -15.71 25.68 17.62
N LEU A 3 -14.49 26.07 17.27
CA LEU A 3 -14.01 26.09 15.89
C LEU A 3 -13.00 24.96 15.71
N ILE A 4 -13.12 24.21 14.62
CA ILE A 4 -12.06 23.30 14.16
C ILE A 4 -11.62 23.81 12.79
N CYS A 5 -10.33 24.08 12.64
CA CYS A 5 -9.74 24.64 11.41
C CYS A 5 -10.46 25.89 10.88
N GLY A 6 -11.01 26.71 11.78
CA GLY A 6 -11.74 27.93 11.42
C GLY A 6 -13.22 27.74 11.05
N TYR A 7 -13.74 26.52 11.05
CA TYR A 7 -15.14 26.24 10.75
C TYR A 7 -15.99 26.10 12.02
N PRO A 8 -17.24 26.61 12.01
CA PRO A 8 -18.21 26.36 13.07
C PRO A 8 -18.46 24.86 13.23
N THR A 9 -18.59 24.41 14.48
CA THR A 9 -18.87 23.00 14.80
C THR A 9 -20.17 22.84 15.55
N VAL A 10 -20.85 21.72 15.29
CA VAL A 10 -22.03 21.27 16.03
C VAL A 10 -21.61 20.21 17.03
N THR A 11 -21.92 20.46 18.30
CA THR A 11 -21.59 19.54 19.40
C THR A 11 -22.86 18.89 19.93
N THR A 12 -22.78 17.58 20.17
CA THR A 12 -23.84 16.79 20.82
C THR A 12 -23.18 16.06 21.99
N ASN A 13 -23.75 16.17 23.19
CA ASN A 13 -23.19 15.56 24.42
C ASN A 13 -21.72 15.94 24.70
N GLY A 14 -21.32 17.18 24.37
CA GLY A 14 -19.97 17.67 24.59
C GLY A 14 -18.92 17.18 23.57
N GLN A 15 -19.30 16.34 22.61
CA GLN A 15 -18.43 15.91 21.51
C GLN A 15 -18.80 16.63 20.20
N VAL A 16 -17.78 16.99 19.43
CA VAL A 16 -17.98 17.53 18.08
C VAL A 16 -18.48 16.40 17.19
N THR A 17 -19.67 16.60 16.61
CA THR A 17 -20.30 15.60 15.72
C THR A 17 -20.26 16.04 14.26
N HIS A 18 -20.34 17.35 14.00
CA HIS A 18 -20.36 17.90 12.64
C HIS A 18 -19.55 19.19 12.56
N VAL A 19 -19.01 19.49 11.37
CA VAL A 19 -18.34 20.74 11.04
C VAL A 19 -19.08 21.39 9.88
N MET A 20 -19.38 22.68 9.98
CA MET A 20 -20.10 23.43 8.95
C MET A 20 -19.10 24.08 7.99
N VAL A 21 -19.11 23.64 6.74
CA VAL A 21 -18.20 24.11 5.68
C VAL A 21 -19.04 24.73 4.55
N PRO A 22 -18.61 25.85 3.92
CA PRO A 22 -19.26 26.38 2.73
C PRO A 22 -19.34 25.33 1.60
N ILE A 23 -20.45 25.28 0.87
CA ILE A 23 -20.70 24.24 -0.16
C ILE A 23 -19.57 24.19 -1.21
N ALA A 24 -19.08 25.34 -1.66
CA ALA A 24 -17.99 25.40 -2.64
C ALA A 24 -16.68 24.78 -2.13
N GLU A 25 -16.46 24.80 -0.81
CA GLU A 25 -15.29 24.22 -0.17
C GLU A 25 -15.50 22.75 0.15
N PHE A 26 -16.72 22.36 0.53
CA PHE A 26 -17.11 20.96 0.63
C PHE A 26 -16.90 20.21 -0.69
N GLU A 27 -17.29 20.80 -1.83
CA GLU A 27 -17.08 20.19 -3.15
C GLU A 27 -15.58 20.07 -3.51
N LYS A 28 -14.77 21.07 -3.16
CA LYS A 28 -13.30 20.98 -3.31
C LYS A 28 -12.71 19.87 -2.43
N MET A 29 -13.18 19.75 -1.19
CA MET A 29 -12.76 18.70 -0.26
C MET A 29 -13.19 17.32 -0.77
N LYS A 30 -14.39 17.17 -1.32
CA LYS A 30 -14.86 15.93 -1.94
C LYS A 30 -14.04 15.55 -3.17
N GLY A 31 -13.61 16.54 -3.97
CA GLY A 31 -12.73 16.32 -5.12
C GLY A 31 -11.28 15.95 -4.74
N SER A 32 -10.85 16.25 -3.52
CA SER A 32 -9.48 15.95 -3.01
C SER A 32 -9.43 14.79 -2.01
N ALA A 33 -10.55 14.44 -1.39
CA ALA A 33 -10.73 13.26 -0.55
C ALA A 33 -11.13 12.06 -1.42
N GLY A 34 -10.19 11.56 -2.22
CA GLY A 34 -10.26 10.29 -2.94
C GLY A 34 -11.52 10.12 -3.80
N ALA A 35 -11.41 10.34 -5.11
CA ALA A 35 -12.46 10.01 -6.06
C ALA A 35 -13.07 8.63 -5.72
N ALA A 36 -14.40 8.58 -5.63
CA ALA A 36 -15.09 7.30 -5.49
C ALA A 36 -14.60 6.36 -6.61
N PRO A 37 -14.35 5.06 -6.33
CA PRO A 37 -13.89 4.12 -7.34
C PRO A 37 -14.78 4.21 -8.57
N SER A 38 -14.16 4.40 -9.73
CA SER A 38 -14.87 4.38 -11.01
C SER A 38 -15.42 2.98 -11.27
N ALA A 39 -16.39 2.86 -12.18
CA ALA A 39 -16.90 1.56 -12.59
C ALA A 39 -15.78 0.63 -13.10
N SER A 40 -14.78 1.19 -13.79
CA SER A 40 -13.58 0.43 -14.20
C SER A 40 -12.72 -0.03 -13.03
N ASP A 41 -12.57 0.78 -11.97
CA ASP A 41 -11.81 0.36 -10.77
C ASP A 41 -12.50 -0.81 -10.07
N ILE A 42 -13.84 -0.82 -10.08
CA ILE A 42 -14.64 -1.92 -9.53
C ILE A 42 -14.50 -3.18 -10.39
N ASP A 43 -14.58 -3.05 -11.72
CA ASP A 43 -14.43 -4.18 -12.64
C ASP A 43 -13.03 -4.80 -12.57
N ASP A 44 -11.98 -3.97 -12.48
CA ASP A 44 -10.60 -4.43 -12.29
C ASP A 44 -10.43 -5.15 -10.95
N ALA A 45 -11.02 -4.64 -9.87
CA ALA A 45 -11.01 -5.30 -8.56
C ALA A 45 -11.76 -6.65 -8.60
N VAL A 46 -12.92 -6.71 -9.26
CA VAL A 46 -13.69 -7.96 -9.43
C VAL A 46 -12.92 -8.97 -10.27
N ARG A 47 -12.22 -8.53 -11.33
CA ARG A 47 -11.37 -9.41 -12.14
C ARG A 47 -10.24 -10.01 -11.30
N THR A 48 -9.59 -9.17 -10.50
CA THR A 48 -8.49 -9.55 -9.61
C THR A 48 -8.98 -10.61 -8.61
N LEU A 49 -10.07 -10.33 -7.88
CA LEU A 49 -10.65 -11.24 -6.90
C LEU A 49 -11.11 -12.61 -7.46
N ASN A 50 -11.41 -12.68 -8.75
CA ASN A 50 -11.85 -13.91 -9.41
C ASN A 50 -10.73 -14.61 -10.19
N ASP A 51 -9.49 -14.10 -10.16
CA ASP A 51 -8.36 -14.73 -10.82
C ASP A 51 -7.94 -16.00 -10.04
N PRO A 52 -8.09 -17.21 -10.61
CA PRO A 52 -7.71 -18.45 -9.94
C PRO A 52 -6.20 -18.62 -9.76
N THR A 53 -5.39 -17.74 -10.37
CA THR A 53 -3.93 -17.70 -10.19
C THR A 53 -3.50 -16.80 -9.04
N GLU A 54 -4.40 -16.02 -8.44
CA GLU A 54 -4.11 -15.25 -7.22
C GLU A 54 -4.24 -16.12 -5.97
N SER A 55 -3.15 -16.22 -5.20
CA SER A 55 -3.17 -16.85 -3.88
C SER A 55 -3.22 -15.79 -2.77
N TRP A 56 -4.15 -15.96 -1.84
CA TRP A 56 -4.25 -15.13 -0.65
C TRP A 56 -3.12 -15.47 0.30
N GLN A 57 -2.16 -14.56 0.41
CA GLN A 57 -0.99 -14.71 1.27
C GLN A 57 -1.12 -13.77 2.47
N ASP A 58 -0.82 -14.31 3.65
CA ASP A 58 -0.71 -13.51 4.87
C ASP A 58 0.55 -12.63 4.78
N ALA A 59 0.38 -11.31 4.95
CA ALA A 59 1.46 -10.35 4.84
C ALA A 59 2.56 -10.55 5.91
N ASP A 60 2.18 -11.02 7.10
CA ASP A 60 3.11 -11.33 8.19
C ASP A 60 3.87 -12.63 7.90
N ALA A 61 3.23 -13.60 7.25
CA ALA A 61 3.90 -14.83 6.80
C ALA A 61 4.95 -14.56 5.71
N VAL A 62 4.64 -13.69 4.73
CA VAL A 62 5.60 -13.29 3.69
C VAL A 62 6.77 -12.52 4.29
N LEU A 63 6.49 -11.64 5.27
CA LEU A 63 7.52 -10.93 6.01
C LEU A 63 8.40 -11.89 6.82
N ALA A 64 7.81 -12.89 7.47
CA ALA A 64 8.54 -13.91 8.21
C ALA A 64 9.45 -14.75 7.30
N ASN A 65 9.01 -15.09 6.09
CA ASN A 65 9.82 -15.80 5.10
C ASN A 65 10.98 -14.94 4.57
N LEU A 66 10.73 -13.65 4.32
CA LEU A 66 11.78 -12.69 3.96
C LEU A 66 12.86 -12.55 5.03
N LEU A 67 12.46 -12.56 6.30
CA LEU A 67 13.36 -12.50 7.45
C LEU A 67 14.10 -13.84 7.66
N ARG A 68 13.46 -14.97 7.37
CA ARG A 68 14.02 -16.32 7.54
C ARG A 68 15.01 -16.71 6.45
N ASP A 69 14.64 -16.52 5.19
CA ASP A 69 15.38 -17.04 4.03
C ASP A 69 16.25 -15.98 3.34
N GLY A 70 16.01 -14.71 3.69
CA GLY A 70 16.67 -13.55 3.11
C GLY A 70 16.08 -13.13 1.76
N LEU A 71 16.08 -11.82 1.50
CA LEU A 71 15.51 -11.21 0.30
C LEU A 71 16.06 -11.79 -1.02
N ALA A 72 17.34 -12.17 -1.04
CA ALA A 72 17.98 -12.74 -2.22
C ALA A 72 17.38 -14.10 -2.62
N SER A 73 17.03 -14.93 -1.64
CA SER A 73 16.45 -16.25 -1.86
C SER A 73 15.02 -16.12 -2.40
N VAL A 74 14.23 -15.23 -1.78
CA VAL A 74 12.86 -14.94 -2.23
C VAL A 74 12.86 -14.37 -3.65
N ARG A 75 13.71 -13.39 -3.96
CA ARG A 75 13.84 -12.84 -5.31
C ARG A 75 14.12 -13.94 -6.35
N LYS A 76 15.06 -14.85 -6.05
CA LYS A 76 15.44 -15.95 -6.95
C LYS A 76 14.31 -16.95 -7.13
N ALA A 77 13.55 -17.26 -6.08
CA ALA A 77 12.38 -18.14 -6.17
C ALA A 77 11.31 -17.59 -7.12
N HIS A 78 11.19 -16.26 -7.20
CA HIS A 78 10.32 -15.57 -8.15
C HIS A 78 10.96 -15.30 -9.53
N GLY A 79 12.14 -15.85 -9.81
CA GLY A 79 12.81 -15.72 -11.12
C GLY A 79 13.31 -14.31 -11.47
N LEU A 80 13.35 -13.40 -10.49
CA LEU A 80 13.70 -12.00 -10.74
C LEU A 80 15.21 -11.78 -10.69
N THR A 81 15.72 -10.95 -11.60
CA THR A 81 17.07 -10.35 -11.49
C THR A 81 17.08 -9.24 -10.45
N GLN A 82 18.28 -8.86 -9.96
CA GLN A 82 18.41 -7.73 -9.05
C GLN A 82 17.94 -6.42 -9.67
N GLN A 83 18.11 -6.25 -10.98
CA GLN A 83 17.71 -5.04 -11.69
C GLN A 83 16.18 -4.93 -11.82
N GLU A 84 15.49 -6.04 -12.07
CA GLU A 84 14.01 -6.07 -12.10
C GLU A 84 13.41 -5.81 -10.72
N LEU A 85 14.00 -6.37 -9.66
CA LEU A 85 13.58 -6.06 -8.29
C LEU A 85 13.81 -4.57 -7.96
N ALA A 86 14.93 -4.01 -8.43
CA ALA A 86 15.26 -2.60 -8.24
C ALA A 86 14.24 -1.68 -8.92
N GLN A 87 13.88 -1.97 -10.17
CA GLN A 87 12.84 -1.23 -10.89
C GLN A 87 11.49 -1.30 -10.17
N ALA A 88 11.08 -2.48 -9.71
CA ALA A 88 9.80 -2.65 -9.02
C ALA A 88 9.75 -1.93 -7.66
N LEU A 89 10.89 -1.75 -6.99
CA LEU A 89 10.99 -1.02 -5.73
C LEU A 89 11.33 0.46 -5.90
N ASP A 90 11.53 0.95 -7.12
CA ASP A 90 12.05 2.29 -7.39
C ASP A 90 13.37 2.56 -6.64
N LEU A 91 14.29 1.59 -6.77
CA LEU A 91 15.62 1.61 -6.19
C LEU A 91 16.68 1.41 -7.27
N SER A 92 17.92 1.74 -6.96
CA SER A 92 19.07 1.36 -7.78
C SER A 92 19.49 -0.09 -7.49
N GLN A 93 20.03 -0.77 -8.50
CA GLN A 93 20.56 -2.14 -8.34
C GLN A 93 21.61 -2.27 -7.21
N PRO A 94 22.52 -1.30 -6.98
CA PRO A 94 23.40 -1.31 -5.81
C PRO A 94 22.66 -1.24 -4.46
N GLN A 95 21.56 -0.50 -4.37
CA GLN A 95 20.73 -0.44 -3.16
C GLN A 95 20.06 -1.80 -2.89
N VAL A 96 19.55 -2.47 -3.93
CA VAL A 96 19.00 -3.82 -3.80
C VAL A 96 20.07 -4.82 -3.38
N SER A 97 21.27 -4.76 -3.95
CA SER A 97 22.40 -5.60 -3.54
C SER A 97 22.79 -5.42 -2.07
N ARG A 98 22.72 -4.19 -1.54
CA ARG A 98 22.93 -3.92 -0.11
C ARG A 98 21.80 -4.47 0.74
N LEU A 99 20.55 -4.24 0.32
CA LEU A 99 19.34 -4.71 0.99
C LEU A 99 19.29 -6.25 1.08
N GLU A 100 19.80 -6.95 0.06
CA GLU A 100 19.93 -8.41 0.05
C GLU A 100 20.99 -8.94 1.01
N LYS A 101 22.00 -8.14 1.35
CA LYS A 101 23.08 -8.51 2.28
C LYS A 101 22.72 -8.19 3.73
N SER A 102 22.03 -7.08 3.95
CA SER A 102 21.47 -6.71 5.25
C SER A 102 20.19 -5.91 5.03
N LEU A 103 19.16 -6.23 5.81
CA LEU A 103 17.94 -5.44 5.87
C LEU A 103 18.10 -4.18 6.73
N ASP A 104 19.32 -3.88 7.21
CA ASP A 104 19.61 -2.62 7.91
C ASP A 104 19.33 -1.41 7.00
N GLY A 105 18.41 -0.57 7.44
CA GLY A 105 17.92 0.58 6.68
C GLY A 105 16.69 0.30 5.82
N ALA A 106 16.15 -0.92 5.82
CA ALA A 106 14.86 -1.21 5.22
C ALA A 106 13.74 -0.54 6.03
N THR A 107 13.02 0.39 5.40
CA THR A 107 11.85 1.01 6.05
C THR A 107 10.67 0.05 6.05
N VAL A 108 9.76 0.17 7.02
CA VAL A 108 8.50 -0.60 7.07
C VAL A 108 7.70 -0.44 5.76
N ARG A 109 7.74 0.74 5.14
CA ARG A 109 7.14 1.00 3.82
C ARG A 109 7.76 0.14 2.73
N MET A 110 9.09 -0.02 2.75
CA MET A 110 9.82 -0.87 1.80
C MET A 110 9.49 -2.34 2.00
N LEU A 111 9.45 -2.80 3.25
CA LEU A 111 9.05 -4.17 3.59
C LEU A 111 7.61 -4.46 3.15
N ARG A 112 6.69 -3.50 3.31
CA ARG A 112 5.32 -3.63 2.81
C ARG A 112 5.29 -3.74 1.28
N ARG A 113 6.06 -2.92 0.56
CA ARG A 113 6.16 -3.01 -0.91
C ARG A 113 6.73 -4.36 -1.37
N LEU A 114 7.73 -4.88 -0.67
CA LEU A 114 8.28 -6.22 -0.90
C LEU A 114 7.23 -7.30 -0.70
N ALA A 115 6.48 -7.25 0.40
CA ALA A 115 5.38 -8.18 0.66
C ALA A 115 4.33 -8.10 -0.46
N THR A 116 3.83 -6.92 -0.80
CA THR A 116 2.84 -6.76 -1.89
C THR A 116 3.34 -7.31 -3.23
N MET A 117 4.62 -7.12 -3.55
CA MET A 117 5.21 -7.62 -4.80
C MET A 117 5.26 -9.15 -4.86
N PHE A 118 5.66 -9.81 -3.77
CA PHE A 118 5.78 -11.27 -3.75
C PHE A 118 4.44 -11.98 -3.58
N VAL A 119 3.48 -11.33 -2.91
CA VAL A 119 2.09 -11.82 -2.80
C VAL A 119 1.44 -11.93 -4.19
N GLY A 120 1.55 -10.90 -5.03
CA GLY A 120 0.90 -10.84 -6.35
C GLY A 120 1.54 -11.68 -7.47
N LYS A 121 2.60 -12.46 -7.20
CA LYS A 121 3.31 -13.29 -8.21
C LYS A 121 3.35 -14.79 -7.87
N THR A 122 2.45 -15.25 -6.99
CA THR A 122 2.36 -16.67 -6.60
C THR A 122 1.33 -17.43 -7.45
N GLY A 123 1.67 -17.71 -8.71
CA GLY A 123 0.99 -18.71 -9.53
C GLY A 123 1.97 -19.81 -9.95
N PRO A 124 1.56 -21.10 -10.02
CA PRO A 124 2.37 -22.18 -10.59
C PRO A 124 2.65 -22.01 -12.09
#